data_AF-A0A660S6P3-F1
#
_entry.id   AF-A0A660S6P3-F1
#
_cell.length_a   1.000
_cell.length_b   1.000
_cell.length_c   1.000
_cell.angle_alpha   90.00
_cell.angle_beta   90.00
_cell.angle_gamma   90.00
#
_symmetry.space_group_name_H-M   'P 1'
#
loop_
_entity.id
_entity.type
_entity.pdbx_description
1 polymer ?
#
loop_
_entity_poly.entity_id
_entity_poly.type
_entity_poly.pdbx_seq_one_letter_code
_entity_poly.pdbx_strand_id
1 'polypeptide(L)'
;MNIEDYKKKNTKKIKCPSGLEVTINNITPYTLLRIVDKLGINPTREEVYTKPVIDALFKAFLKEPVIGKDIEIEDFLREDYIFLHNLIFEKVTLPEE
;
A
#
# COMPACT_ATOMS: atom_id res chain seq x y z
N MET A 1 -0.44 -5.59 25.95
CA MET A 1 -1.16 -4.92 24.85
C MET A 1 -1.67 -6.02 23.93
N ASN A 2 -2.99 -6.12 23.70
CA ASN A 2 -3.56 -7.25 22.96
C ASN A 2 -3.21 -7.14 21.46
N ILE A 3 -2.97 -8.27 20.78
CA ILE A 3 -2.54 -8.30 19.36
C ILE A 3 -3.58 -7.62 18.45
N GLU A 4 -4.86 -7.71 18.82
CA GLU A 4 -5.96 -7.08 18.09
C GLU A 4 -5.93 -5.55 18.18
N ASP A 5 -5.53 -4.99 19.33
CA ASP A 5 -5.38 -3.53 19.50
C ASP A 5 -4.15 -2.99 18.75
N TYR A 6 -3.09 -3.80 18.64
CA TYR A 6 -1.91 -3.45 17.85
C TYR A 6 -2.23 -3.37 16.35
N LYS A 7 -3.01 -4.34 15.84
CA LYS A 7 -3.49 -4.34 14.44
C LYS A 7 -4.44 -3.18 14.12
N LYS A 8 -5.23 -2.70 15.10
CA LYS A 8 -6.11 -1.53 14.93
C LYS A 8 -5.35 -0.20 14.93
N LYS A 9 -4.23 -0.09 15.66
CA LYS A 9 -3.41 1.14 15.72
C LYS A 9 -2.64 1.44 14.43
N ASN A 10 -2.39 0.45 13.59
CA ASN A 10 -1.54 0.58 12.41
C ASN A 10 -2.32 0.81 11.10
N THR A 11 -3.62 1.10 11.20
CA THR A 11 -4.49 1.39 10.05
C THR A 11 -5.00 2.82 10.08
N LYS A 12 -5.10 3.45 8.91
CA LYS A 12 -5.60 4.81 8.73
C LYS A 12 -6.65 4.84 7.64
N LYS A 13 -7.71 5.64 7.80
CA LYS A 13 -8.65 5.97 6.73
C LYS A 13 -8.13 7.14 5.91
N ILE A 14 -8.20 7.05 4.59
CA ILE A 14 -7.86 8.12 3.67
C ILE A 14 -8.98 8.29 2.65
N LYS A 15 -9.11 9.51 2.13
CA LYS A 15 -10.06 9.84 1.08
C LYS A 15 -9.30 10.02 -0.23
N CYS A 16 -9.70 9.27 -1.25
CA CYS A 16 -9.17 9.36 -2.60
C CYS A 16 -9.75 10.59 -3.34
N PRO A 17 -9.10 11.06 -4.43
CA PRO A 17 -9.58 12.17 -5.25
C PRO A 17 -11.02 12.02 -5.78
N SER A 18 -11.45 10.80 -6.13
CA SER A 18 -12.83 10.52 -6.54
C SER A 18 -13.87 10.70 -5.43
N GLY A 19 -13.41 10.84 -4.18
CA GLY A 19 -14.24 10.89 -2.99
C GLY A 19 -14.39 9.56 -2.26
N LEU A 20 -13.83 8.46 -2.81
CA LEU A 20 -13.81 7.15 -2.15
C LEU A 20 -13.03 7.18 -0.83
N GLU A 21 -13.54 6.50 0.20
CA GLU A 21 -12.83 6.32 1.46
C GLU A 21 -12.29 4.89 1.58
N VAL A 22 -10.98 4.75 1.75
CA VAL A 22 -10.31 3.46 1.89
C VAL A 22 -9.54 3.38 3.20
N THR A 23 -9.39 2.16 3.75
CA THR A 23 -8.51 1.93 4.90
C THR A 23 -7.18 1.34 4.45
N ILE A 24 -6.11 2.03 4.82
CA ILE A 24 -4.73 1.66 4.52
C ILE A 24 -4.02 1.17 5.78
N ASN A 25 -3.05 0.27 5.59
CA ASN A 25 -2.06 -0.08 6.58
C ASN A 25 -0.88 0.90 6.52
N ASN A 26 -0.22 1.11 7.65
CA ASN A 26 1.05 1.81 7.68
C ASN A 26 2.16 0.91 7.13
N ILE A 27 2.67 1.22 5.94
CA ILE A 27 3.82 0.55 5.34
C ILE A 27 5.10 1.36 5.59
N THR A 28 6.23 0.67 5.59
CA THR A 28 7.57 1.24 5.81
C THR A 28 8.55 0.71 4.77
N PRO A 29 9.76 1.30 4.63
CA PRO A 29 10.78 0.75 3.72
C PRO A 29 11.13 -0.72 4.01
N TYR A 30 11.02 -1.17 5.27
CA TYR A 30 11.19 -2.58 5.63
C TYR A 30 10.12 -3.50 5.01
N THR A 31 8.91 -2.98 4.78
CA THR A 31 7.84 -3.71 4.09
C THR A 31 8.25 -4.04 2.66
N LEU A 32 8.88 -3.07 1.97
CA LEU A 32 9.42 -3.27 0.64
C LEU A 32 10.51 -4.35 0.63
N LEU A 33 11.49 -4.27 1.54
CA LEU A 33 12.57 -5.26 1.66
C LEU A 33 12.03 -6.69 1.86
N ARG A 34 11.00 -6.86 2.69
CA ARG A 34 10.35 -8.18 2.88
C ARG A 34 9.62 -8.69 1.64
N ILE A 35 9.07 -7.78 0.83
CA ILE A 35 8.36 -8.15 -0.40
C ILE A 35 9.37 -8.63 -1.45
N VAL A 36 10.44 -7.88 -1.69
CA VAL A 36 11.47 -8.27 -2.67
C VAL A 36 12.15 -9.58 -2.27
N ASP A 37 12.45 -9.78 -0.98
CA ASP A 37 12.98 -11.04 -0.45
C ASP A 37 12.04 -12.22 -0.73
N LYS A 38 10.74 -12.07 -0.45
CA LYS A 38 9.73 -13.11 -0.74
C LYS A 38 9.57 -13.41 -2.23
N LEU A 39 9.76 -12.41 -3.08
CA LEU A 39 9.65 -12.55 -4.53
C LEU A 39 10.96 -13.05 -5.17
N GLY A 40 12.04 -13.20 -4.40
CA GLY A 40 13.36 -13.58 -4.91
C GLY A 40 13.97 -12.50 -5.81
N ILE A 41 13.56 -11.24 -5.62
CA ILE A 41 13.98 -10.09 -6.42
C ILE A 41 15.13 -9.39 -5.70
N ASN A 42 16.21 -9.10 -6.42
CA ASN A 42 17.31 -8.32 -5.88
C ASN A 42 16.84 -6.85 -5.75
N PRO A 43 17.07 -6.14 -4.63
CA PRO A 43 16.63 -4.75 -4.44
C PRO A 43 17.46 -3.74 -5.25
N THR A 44 17.57 -3.93 -6.55
CA THR A 44 18.12 -2.93 -7.47
C THR A 44 17.04 -1.88 -7.79
N ARG A 45 17.46 -0.67 -8.18
CA ARG A 45 16.53 0.43 -8.51
C ARG A 45 15.51 0.03 -9.57
N GLU A 46 15.84 -0.85 -10.50
CA GLU A 46 14.94 -1.23 -11.61
C GLU A 46 13.95 -2.32 -11.21
N GLU A 47 14.39 -3.30 -10.43
CA GLU A 47 13.57 -4.47 -10.09
C GLU A 47 12.50 -4.17 -9.02
N VAL A 48 12.72 -3.13 -8.23
CA VAL A 48 11.78 -2.62 -7.20
C VAL A 48 10.49 -2.04 -7.81
N TYR A 49 10.53 -1.59 -9.07
CA TYR A 49 9.35 -1.07 -9.78
C TYR A 49 8.69 -2.11 -10.70
N THR A 50 9.04 -3.38 -10.56
CA THR A 50 8.41 -4.44 -11.34
C THR A 50 6.96 -4.64 -10.89
N LYS A 51 6.08 -5.02 -11.83
CA LYS A 51 4.66 -5.29 -11.56
C LYS A 51 4.42 -6.18 -10.33
N PRO A 52 5.16 -7.30 -10.11
CA PRO A 52 4.95 -8.15 -8.95
C PRO A 52 5.22 -7.46 -7.60
N VAL A 53 6.24 -6.59 -7.55
CA VAL A 53 6.57 -5.84 -6.33
C VAL A 53 5.51 -4.78 -6.06
N ILE A 54 5.07 -4.06 -7.09
CA ILE A 54 4.00 -3.07 -7.00
C ILE A 54 2.70 -3.74 -6.51
N ASP A 55 2.29 -4.85 -7.11
CA ASP A 55 1.07 -5.57 -6.72
C ASP A 55 1.14 -6.04 -5.25
N ALA A 56 2.30 -6.52 -4.81
CA ALA A 56 2.51 -6.92 -3.42
C ALA A 56 2.52 -5.73 -2.44
N LEU A 57 3.07 -4.59 -2.85
CA LEU A 57 3.02 -3.34 -2.08
C LEU A 57 1.58 -2.85 -1.93
N PHE A 58 0.81 -2.85 -3.02
CA PHE A 58 -0.60 -2.50 -2.98
C PHE A 58 -1.39 -3.40 -2.04
N LYS A 59 -1.16 -4.72 -2.06
CA LYS A 59 -1.80 -5.66 -1.13
C LYS A 59 -1.36 -5.48 0.33
N ALA A 60 -0.12 -5.09 0.57
CA ALA A 60 0.35 -4.78 1.92
C ALA A 60 -0.23 -3.46 2.44
N PHE A 61 -0.38 -2.49 1.53
CA PHE A 61 -0.88 -1.15 1.81
C PHE A 61 -2.39 -1.10 1.99
N LEU A 62 -3.14 -1.77 1.11
CA LEU A 62 -4.59 -1.89 1.19
C LEU A 62 -4.96 -3.05 2.10
N LYS A 63 -5.73 -2.78 3.15
CA LYS A 63 -6.20 -3.85 4.04
C LYS A 63 -7.43 -4.51 3.44
N GLU A 64 -7.38 -5.83 3.22
CA GLU A 64 -8.58 -6.62 2.93
C GLU A 64 -9.49 -6.75 4.17
N PRO A 65 -10.81 -6.53 4.04
CA PRO A 65 -11.51 -5.67 3.08
C PRO A 65 -11.90 -4.36 3.79
N VAL A 66 -11.35 -3.22 3.34
CA VAL A 66 -12.04 -1.94 3.58
C VAL A 66 -11.94 -1.05 2.34
N ILE A 67 -12.33 -1.66 1.23
CA ILE A 67 -13.38 -1.08 0.42
C ILE A 67 -14.67 -1.46 1.18
N GLY A 68 -15.68 -0.57 1.30
CA GLY A 68 -16.96 -0.96 1.91
C GLY A 68 -17.40 -2.30 1.31
N LYS A 69 -18.25 -3.08 1.99
CA LYS A 69 -18.76 -4.35 1.42
C LYS A 69 -19.35 -4.21 -0.01
N ASP A 70 -19.52 -2.97 -0.46
CA ASP A 70 -20.13 -2.50 -1.69
C ASP A 70 -19.18 -1.77 -2.66
N ILE A 71 -17.88 -1.63 -2.36
CA ILE A 71 -16.95 -0.90 -3.25
C ILE A 71 -16.10 -1.93 -4.02
N GLU A 72 -16.20 -1.87 -5.34
CA GLU A 72 -15.54 -2.79 -6.27
C GLU A 72 -14.35 -2.11 -6.96
N ILE A 73 -13.54 -2.89 -7.71
CA ILE A 73 -12.37 -2.36 -8.44
C ILE A 73 -12.80 -1.31 -9.49
N GLU A 74 -14.01 -1.44 -10.04
CA GLU A 74 -14.58 -0.53 -11.03
C GLU A 74 -14.91 0.86 -10.46
N ASP A 75 -15.07 0.99 -9.14
CA ASP A 75 -15.34 2.29 -8.51
C ASP A 75 -14.12 3.20 -8.48
N PHE A 76 -12.92 2.62 -8.58
CA PHE A 76 -11.67 3.38 -8.57
C PHE A 76 -11.43 4.06 -9.91
N LEU A 77 -11.27 5.38 -9.86
CA LEU A 77 -10.84 6.15 -11.01
C LEU A 77 -9.31 6.06 -11.16
N ARG A 78 -8.83 6.32 -12.38
CA ARG A 78 -7.39 6.39 -12.67
C ARG A 78 -6.63 7.29 -11.70
N GLU A 79 -7.22 8.40 -11.30
CA GLU A 79 -6.66 9.37 -10.36
C GLU A 79 -6.47 8.79 -8.97
N ASP A 80 -7.37 7.90 -8.53
CA ASP A 80 -7.26 7.22 -7.24
C ASP A 80 -6.08 6.24 -7.24
N TYR A 81 -5.90 5.50 -8.33
CA TYR A 81 -4.74 4.62 -8.49
C TYR A 81 -3.42 5.40 -8.46
N ILE A 82 -3.36 6.55 -9.15
CA ILE A 82 -2.17 7.42 -9.13
C ILE A 82 -1.91 7.94 -7.72
N PHE A 83 -2.95 8.40 -7.03
CA PHE A 83 -2.84 8.88 -5.66
C PHE A 83 -2.34 7.80 -4.69
N LEU A 84 -2.94 6.60 -4.73
CA LEU A 84 -2.54 5.47 -3.88
C LEU A 84 -1.11 5.02 -4.19
N HIS A 85 -0.74 4.96 -5.47
CA HIS A 85 0.62 4.64 -5.91
C HIS A 85 1.63 5.63 -5.31
N ASN A 86 1.40 6.94 -5.48
CA ASN A 86 2.29 7.97 -4.95
C ASN A 86 2.41 7.88 -3.42
N LEU A 87 1.29 7.66 -2.73
CA LEU A 87 1.26 7.53 -1.28
C LEU A 87 2.05 6.30 -0.79
N ILE A 88 2.03 5.19 -1.54
CA ILE A 88 2.87 4.03 -1.28
C ILE A 88 4.34 4.42 -1.40
N PHE A 89 4.72 5.07 -2.51
CA PHE A 89 6.11 5.48 -2.74
C PHE A 89 6.63 6.46 -1.70
N GLU A 90 5.86 7.47 -1.30
CA GLU A 90 6.24 8.38 -0.22
C GLU A 90 6.55 7.66 1.10
N LYS A 91 5.90 6.52 1.35
CA LYS A 91 6.05 5.74 2.59
C LYS A 91 7.21 4.74 2.56
N VAL A 92 7.54 4.21 1.38
CA VAL A 92 8.59 3.19 1.22
C VAL A 92 9.90 3.74 0.68
N THR A 93 9.88 4.93 0.09
CA THR A 93 11.09 5.64 -0.35
C THR A 93 11.67 6.37 0.85
N LEU A 94 12.97 6.20 1.08
CA LEU A 94 13.68 7.02 2.06
C LEU A 94 13.76 8.45 1.51
N PRO A 95 13.53 9.49 2.33
CA PRO A 95 13.73 10.87 1.88
C PRO A 95 15.17 11.01 1.39
N GLU A 96 15.34 11.58 0.19
CA GLU A 96 16.67 12.02 -0.26
C GLU A 96 17.14 13.14 0.68
N GLU A 97 18.35 12.99 1.22
CA GLU A 97 19.01 14.00 2.08
C GLU A 97 19.35 15.29 1.32
#